data_AF-R5XK04-F1
#
_entry.id   AF-R5XK04-F1
#
_cell.length_a   1.000
_cell.length_b   1.000
_cell.length_c   1.000
_cell.angle_alpha   90.00
_cell.angle_beta   90.00
_cell.angle_gamma   90.00
#
_symmetry.space_group_name_H-M   'P 1'
#
loop_
_entity.id
_entity.type
_entity.pdbx_description
1 polymer ?
#
loop_
_entity_poly.entity_id
_entity_poly.type
_entity_poly.pdbx_seq_one_letter_code
_entity_poly.pdbx_strand_id
1 'polypeptide(L)'
;MLTLDKYMSEYMKDLWAAPQTSQNLNKISRYLGSELADKYYFSISKENREKYRTMAEPDLTINKEFYAFGKTRLYQSVYGSIKRLENEKYVVDITVMFQYTDRFEDVKNINNSSVEKQGLNKEFEGGKSFSFKTEPKIITIKKQVNNLDEITGLLKNRLRNIDDNSEEGKDNIRADFYDSVVF
;
A
#
# COMPACT_ATOMS: atom_id res chain seq x y z
N MET A 1 2.67 20.55 0.23
CA MET A 1 2.14 19.18 0.25
C MET A 1 0.63 19.26 0.46
N LEU A 2 -0.13 18.84 -0.55
CA LEU A 2 -1.59 18.79 -0.57
C LEU A 2 -2.10 17.53 0.14
N THR A 3 -3.21 17.63 0.88
CA THR A 3 -3.93 16.45 1.39
C THR A 3 -5.03 16.09 0.40
N LEU A 4 -4.91 14.96 -0.30
CA LEU A 4 -5.77 14.57 -1.41
C LEU A 4 -7.24 14.44 -1.00
N ASP A 5 -7.50 13.88 0.19
CA ASP A 5 -8.84 13.69 0.76
C ASP A 5 -9.65 14.99 0.87
N LYS A 6 -9.00 16.15 0.97
CA LYS A 6 -9.68 17.44 1.03
C LYS A 6 -10.21 17.92 -0.32
N TYR A 7 -9.69 17.36 -1.41
CA TYR A 7 -9.99 17.80 -2.78
C TYR A 7 -10.69 16.70 -3.61
N MET A 8 -10.50 15.44 -3.23
CA MET A 8 -11.03 14.27 -3.95
C MET A 8 -11.69 13.27 -2.99
N SER A 9 -12.38 13.76 -1.95
CA SER A 9 -12.98 12.92 -0.91
C SER A 9 -13.88 11.81 -1.46
N GLU A 10 -14.68 12.12 -2.49
CA GLU A 10 -15.60 11.17 -3.14
C GLU A 10 -14.87 9.97 -3.79
N TYR A 11 -13.66 10.19 -4.30
CA TYR A 11 -12.84 9.18 -4.98
C TYR A 11 -11.97 8.34 -4.03
N MET A 12 -11.83 8.74 -2.76
CA MET A 12 -10.92 8.05 -1.84
C MET A 12 -11.36 6.61 -1.59
N LYS A 13 -12.67 6.36 -1.53
CA LYS A 13 -13.20 5.00 -1.38
C LYS A 13 -12.74 4.09 -2.52
N ASP A 14 -12.80 4.59 -3.75
CA ASP A 14 -12.45 3.83 -4.94
C ASP A 14 -10.93 3.67 -5.10
N LEU A 15 -10.15 4.68 -4.72
CA LEU A 15 -8.69 4.58 -4.65
C LEU A 15 -8.26 3.47 -3.68
N TRP A 16 -8.84 3.42 -2.48
CA TRP A 16 -8.53 2.38 -1.51
C TRP A 16 -9.03 1.00 -1.94
N ALA A 17 -10.11 0.93 -2.70
CA ALA A 17 -10.68 -0.31 -3.19
C ALA A 17 -10.04 -0.82 -4.50
N ALA A 18 -9.23 0.01 -5.16
CA ALA A 18 -8.59 -0.32 -6.43
C ALA A 18 -7.74 -1.61 -6.28
N PRO A 19 -7.83 -2.55 -7.25
CA PRO A 19 -7.03 -3.78 -7.21
C PRO A 19 -5.54 -3.52 -7.03
N GLN A 20 -5.02 -2.47 -7.68
CA GLN A 20 -3.62 -2.04 -7.63
C GLN A 20 -3.16 -1.76 -6.21
N THR A 21 -4.00 -1.13 -5.38
CA THR A 21 -3.75 -0.83 -3.96
C THR A 21 -3.49 -2.10 -3.15
N SER A 22 -4.17 -3.20 -3.51
CA SER A 22 -4.10 -4.46 -2.77
C SER A 22 -3.03 -5.44 -3.27
N GLN A 23 -2.42 -5.20 -4.44
CA GLN A 23 -1.48 -6.14 -5.08
C GLN A 23 -0.20 -6.41 -4.25
N ASN A 24 0.20 -5.49 -3.37
CA ASN A 24 1.46 -5.55 -2.63
C ASN A 24 1.28 -5.71 -1.11
N LEU A 25 0.08 -6.13 -0.67
CA LEU A 25 -0.21 -6.35 0.75
C LEU A 25 0.60 -7.53 1.33
N ASN A 26 1.02 -8.48 0.49
CA ASN A 26 1.88 -9.61 0.87
C ASN A 26 3.26 -9.19 1.41
N LYS A 27 3.73 -7.97 1.12
CA LYS A 27 4.95 -7.44 1.74
C LYS A 27 4.85 -7.36 3.26
N ILE A 28 3.64 -7.15 3.79
CA ILE A 28 3.38 -7.07 5.24
C ILE A 28 3.50 -8.46 5.86
N SER A 29 2.83 -9.48 5.31
CA SER A 29 2.93 -10.85 5.83
C SER A 29 4.36 -11.38 5.74
N ARG A 30 5.08 -11.14 4.62
CA ARG A 30 6.49 -11.50 4.46
C ARG A 30 7.41 -10.82 5.46
N TYR A 31 7.22 -9.52 5.71
CA TYR A 31 7.96 -8.80 6.74
C TYR A 31 7.75 -9.45 8.12
N LEU A 32 6.49 -9.63 8.52
CA LEU A 32 6.15 -10.22 9.82
C LEU A 32 6.67 -11.65 9.97
N GLY A 33 6.58 -12.46 8.91
CA GLY A 33 7.12 -13.81 8.86
C GLY A 33 8.63 -13.83 9.06
N SER A 34 9.37 -12.91 8.41
CA SER A 34 10.82 -12.81 8.61
C SER A 34 11.21 -12.38 10.02
N GLU A 35 10.43 -11.51 10.66
CA GLU A 35 10.71 -11.08 12.04
C GLU A 35 10.44 -12.18 13.07
N LEU A 36 9.54 -13.11 12.73
CA LEU A 36 9.12 -14.25 13.54
C LEU A 36 9.87 -15.56 13.24
N ALA A 37 10.73 -15.62 12.22
CA ALA A 37 11.33 -16.87 11.73
C ALA A 37 11.87 -17.78 12.85
N ASP A 38 12.63 -17.18 13.78
CA ASP A 38 13.22 -17.89 14.92
C ASP A 38 12.64 -17.43 16.28
N LYS A 39 11.46 -16.81 16.29
CA LYS A 39 10.86 -16.19 17.48
C LYS A 39 9.41 -16.60 17.68
N TYR A 40 9.04 -16.81 18.95
CA TYR A 40 7.62 -17.03 19.32
C TYR A 40 6.81 -15.75 19.41
N TYR A 41 7.45 -14.60 19.51
CA TYR A 41 6.80 -13.31 19.68
C TYR A 41 7.57 -12.21 18.98
N PHE A 42 6.83 -11.33 18.31
CA PHE A 42 7.34 -10.12 17.69
C PHE A 42 6.45 -8.95 18.11
N SER A 43 7.06 -7.79 18.36
CA SER A 43 6.33 -6.55 18.60
C SER A 43 7.14 -5.34 18.16
N ILE A 44 6.46 -4.34 17.62
CA ILE A 44 7.05 -3.08 17.20
C ILE A 44 6.08 -1.94 17.54
N SER A 45 6.62 -0.84 18.09
CA SER A 45 5.80 0.30 18.51
C SER A 45 5.38 1.16 17.31
N LYS A 46 4.40 2.05 17.53
CA LYS A 46 3.92 2.98 16.49
C LYS A 46 5.01 3.96 16.03
N GLU A 47 5.85 4.39 16.96
CA GLU A 47 6.96 5.32 16.73
C GLU A 47 8.03 4.66 15.86
N ASN A 48 8.30 3.37 16.11
CA ASN A 48 9.29 2.57 15.41
C ASN A 48 8.71 1.74 14.25
N ARG A 49 7.46 1.99 13.85
CA ARG A 49 6.75 1.18 12.85
C ARG A 49 7.57 0.96 11.58
N GLU A 50 7.52 -0.26 11.05
CA GLU A 50 8.19 -0.60 9.80
C GLU A 50 7.40 0.00 8.63
N LYS A 51 8.09 0.67 7.71
CA LYS A 51 7.47 1.38 6.57
C LYS A 51 8.19 1.20 5.25
N TYR A 52 9.46 0.80 5.27
CA TYR A 52 10.32 0.75 4.09
C TYR A 52 10.29 -0.65 3.45
N ARG A 53 10.39 -1.71 4.25
CA ARG A 53 10.29 -3.10 3.79
C ARG A 53 8.88 -3.43 3.30
N THR A 54 7.87 -2.76 3.85
CA THR A 54 6.46 -2.91 3.48
C THR A 54 5.98 -1.88 2.45
N MET A 55 6.84 -0.96 2.00
CA MET A 55 6.48 0.05 0.99
C MET A 55 6.11 -0.58 -0.36
N ALA A 56 5.12 -0.01 -1.03
CA ALA A 56 4.68 -0.42 -2.36
C ALA A 56 4.64 0.76 -3.34
N GLU A 57 4.64 0.46 -4.63
CA GLU A 57 4.50 1.40 -5.73
C GLU A 57 3.47 0.82 -6.71
N PRO A 58 2.17 0.84 -6.33
CA PRO A 58 1.10 0.32 -7.19
C PRO A 58 1.08 1.06 -8.53
N ASP A 59 0.91 0.30 -9.62
CA ASP A 59 0.83 0.88 -10.96
C ASP A 59 -0.61 1.31 -11.27
N LEU A 60 -0.91 2.59 -11.01
CA LEU A 60 -2.22 3.18 -11.24
C LEU A 60 -2.43 3.62 -12.70
N THR A 61 -1.42 3.55 -13.59
CA THR A 61 -1.55 3.98 -14.99
C THR A 61 -2.62 3.21 -15.77
N ILE A 62 -2.88 1.95 -15.36
CA ILE A 62 -3.90 1.09 -15.95
C ILE A 62 -5.31 1.34 -15.37
N ASN A 63 -5.42 2.15 -14.32
CA ASN A 63 -6.70 2.54 -13.72
C ASN A 63 -7.18 3.85 -14.35
N LYS A 64 -8.31 3.82 -15.07
CA LYS A 64 -8.83 5.01 -15.79
C LYS A 64 -9.10 6.21 -14.89
N GLU A 65 -9.47 5.98 -13.64
CA GLU A 65 -9.83 7.02 -12.67
C GLU A 65 -8.59 7.62 -12.00
N PHE A 66 -7.56 6.81 -11.75
CA PHE A 66 -6.35 7.20 -11.04
C PHE A 66 -5.08 7.21 -11.91
N TYR A 67 -5.21 7.20 -13.24
CA TYR A 67 -4.08 7.07 -14.17
C TYR A 67 -2.98 8.11 -13.93
N ALA A 68 -3.38 9.34 -13.57
CA ALA A 68 -2.48 10.46 -13.33
C ALA A 68 -1.59 10.27 -12.09
N PHE A 69 -1.91 9.32 -11.21
CA PHE A 69 -1.10 8.96 -10.05
C PHE A 69 0.06 8.03 -10.43
N GLY A 70 0.03 7.40 -11.62
CA GLY A 70 1.16 6.63 -12.11
C GLY A 70 1.65 5.58 -11.10
N LYS A 71 2.95 5.60 -10.78
CA LYS A 71 3.55 4.74 -9.73
C LYS A 71 3.71 5.48 -8.40
N THR A 72 2.65 6.09 -7.90
CA THR A 72 2.66 6.74 -6.58
C THR A 72 3.09 5.76 -5.49
N ARG A 73 3.90 6.24 -4.55
CA ARG A 73 4.33 5.46 -3.39
C ARG A 73 3.20 5.26 -2.39
N LEU A 74 2.98 4.01 -2.01
CA LEU A 74 2.09 3.60 -0.93
C LEU A 74 2.92 3.13 0.26
N TYR A 75 2.91 3.90 1.35
CA TYR A 75 3.43 3.44 2.62
C TYR A 75 2.41 2.52 3.29
N GLN A 76 2.86 1.33 3.71
CA GLN A 76 2.07 0.36 4.45
C GLN A 76 2.68 0.16 5.84
N SER A 77 2.60 1.19 6.68
CA SER A 77 3.39 1.24 7.92
C SER A 77 2.80 0.32 8.98
N VAL A 78 3.51 -0.72 9.40
CA VAL A 78 3.00 -1.77 10.29
C VAL A 78 3.56 -1.66 11.70
N TYR A 79 2.68 -1.80 12.70
CA TYR A 79 3.05 -1.92 14.11
C TYR A 79 2.09 -2.79 14.90
N GLY A 80 2.43 -3.09 16.15
CA GLY A 80 1.69 -4.01 17.01
C GLY A 80 2.47 -5.29 17.24
N SER A 81 1.78 -6.40 17.50
CA SER A 81 2.39 -7.64 17.96
C SER A 81 1.80 -8.88 17.32
N ILE A 82 2.62 -9.92 17.26
CA ILE A 82 2.22 -11.26 16.84
C ILE A 82 2.85 -12.28 17.77
N LYS A 83 2.06 -13.27 18.17
CA LYS A 83 2.50 -14.40 18.98
C LYS A 83 2.20 -15.71 18.25
N ARG A 84 3.23 -16.53 18.04
CA ARG A 84 3.08 -17.92 17.59
C ARG A 84 2.56 -18.76 18.76
N LEU A 85 1.54 -19.56 18.48
CA LEU A 85 0.95 -20.53 19.41
C LEU A 85 1.61 -21.91 19.23
N GLU A 86 1.46 -22.77 20.23
CA GLU A 86 2.01 -24.14 20.22
C GLU A 86 1.43 -25.01 19.10
N ASN A 87 0.19 -24.74 18.67
CA ASN A 87 -0.47 -25.41 17.55
C ASN A 87 -0.11 -24.80 16.17
N GLU A 88 1.01 -24.10 16.09
CA GLU A 88 1.53 -23.42 14.88
C GLU A 88 0.64 -22.31 14.31
N LYS A 89 -0.44 -21.94 15.00
CA LYS A 89 -1.27 -20.79 14.67
C LYS A 89 -0.67 -19.50 15.23
N TYR A 90 -1.26 -18.37 14.89
CA TYR A 90 -0.79 -17.06 15.34
C TYR A 90 -1.92 -16.25 15.95
N VAL A 91 -1.64 -15.59 17.08
CA VAL A 91 -2.46 -14.48 17.59
C VAL A 91 -1.87 -13.20 17.04
N VAL A 92 -2.64 -12.49 16.23
CA VAL A 92 -2.23 -11.25 15.57
C VAL A 92 -2.99 -10.09 16.20
N ASP A 93 -2.26 -9.06 16.65
CA ASP A 93 -2.78 -7.77 17.09
C ASP A 93 -1.90 -6.66 16.48
N ILE A 94 -2.13 -6.37 15.21
CA ILE A 94 -1.36 -5.39 14.44
C ILE A 94 -2.24 -4.27 13.93
N THR A 95 -1.62 -3.13 13.66
CA THR A 95 -2.22 -2.01 12.92
C THR A 95 -1.33 -1.63 11.76
N VAL A 96 -1.95 -1.43 10.59
CA VAL A 96 -1.29 -0.98 9.36
C VAL A 96 -1.84 0.38 9.00
N MET A 97 -0.94 1.35 8.80
CA MET A 97 -1.25 2.69 8.31
C MET A 97 -0.91 2.77 6.83
N PHE A 98 -1.95 2.86 6.00
CA PHE A 98 -1.81 3.08 4.56
C PHE A 98 -1.80 4.57 4.26
N GLN A 99 -0.82 5.02 3.48
CA GLN A 99 -0.75 6.42 3.04
C GLN A 99 -0.09 6.51 1.67
N TYR A 100 -0.82 7.06 0.71
CA TYR A 100 -0.23 7.45 -0.57
C TYR A 100 0.55 8.74 -0.42
N THR A 101 1.70 8.82 -1.08
CA THR A 101 2.52 10.03 -1.17
C THR A 101 3.15 10.13 -2.55
N ASP A 102 3.08 11.32 -3.15
CA ASP A 102 3.77 11.60 -4.41
C ASP A 102 4.39 12.99 -4.42
N ARG A 103 5.39 13.17 -5.28
CA ARG A 103 6.04 14.43 -5.58
C ARG A 103 6.26 14.53 -7.09
N PHE A 104 5.57 15.49 -7.69
CA PHE A 104 5.71 15.88 -9.08
C PHE A 104 6.65 17.08 -9.14
N GLU A 105 7.70 16.95 -9.93
CA GLU A 105 8.54 18.08 -10.29
C GLU A 105 8.01 18.64 -11.60
N ASP A 106 7.38 19.81 -11.51
CA ASP A 106 6.98 20.59 -12.67
C ASP A 106 8.26 20.99 -13.42
N VAL A 107 8.36 20.61 -14.68
CA VAL A 107 9.46 21.01 -15.57
C VAL A 107 8.87 21.97 -16.60
N LYS A 108 9.27 23.25 -16.53
CA LYS A 108 8.88 24.20 -17.58
C LYS A 108 9.69 23.90 -18.82
N ASN A 109 8.99 23.73 -19.94
CA ASN A 109 9.62 23.65 -21.25
C ASN A 109 10.10 25.07 -21.63
N ILE A 110 11.41 25.30 -21.80
CA ILE A 110 11.96 26.64 -22.07
C ILE A 110 11.80 27.03 -23.54
N ASN A 111 11.39 26.12 -24.43
CA ASN A 111 11.17 26.44 -25.83
C ASN A 111 9.88 27.26 -26.04
N ASN A 112 9.99 28.58 -25.85
CA ASN A 112 8.97 29.57 -26.15
C ASN A 112 9.02 30.06 -27.62
N SER A 113 9.71 29.33 -28.51
CA SER A 113 9.83 29.71 -29.92
C SER A 113 8.69 29.09 -30.74
N SER A 114 7.91 29.94 -31.42
CA SER A 114 6.85 29.57 -32.38
C SER A 114 7.35 28.89 -33.66
N VAL A 115 8.62 28.45 -33.69
CA VAL A 115 9.22 27.78 -34.83
C VAL A 115 9.68 26.40 -34.37
N GLU A 116 8.93 25.37 -34.76
CA GLU A 116 9.31 23.96 -34.62
C GLU A 116 10.58 23.68 -35.41
N LYS A 117 11.75 24.00 -34.84
CA LYS A 117 13.04 23.54 -35.36
C LYS A 117 13.33 22.17 -34.76
N GLN A 118 13.08 21.13 -35.55
CA GLN A 118 13.54 19.77 -35.29
C GLN A 118 15.05 19.80 -34.97
N GLY A 119 15.44 19.36 -33.76
CA GLY A 119 16.84 19.16 -33.39
C GLY A 119 17.41 20.00 -32.25
N LEU A 120 16.63 20.87 -31.58
CA LEU A 120 17.08 21.52 -30.34
C LEU A 120 16.85 20.59 -29.14
N ASN A 121 17.90 20.37 -28.34
CA ASN A 121 17.81 19.70 -27.05
C ASN A 121 16.70 20.38 -26.23
N LYS A 122 15.75 19.61 -25.70
CA LYS A 122 14.71 20.14 -24.82
C LYS A 122 15.40 20.66 -23.55
N GLU A 123 15.61 21.97 -23.47
CA GLU A 123 16.05 22.62 -22.25
C GLU A 123 14.84 22.79 -21.33
N PHE A 124 14.96 22.29 -20.11
CA PHE A 124 13.93 22.36 -19.08
C PHE A 124 14.44 23.25 -17.94
N GLU A 125 13.66 24.27 -17.55
CA GLU A 125 13.93 25.07 -16.34
C GLU A 125 12.88 24.74 -15.30
N GLY A 126 13.28 24.83 -14.03
CA GLY A 126 12.44 24.45 -12.89
C GLY A 126 11.05 25.09 -12.90
N GLY A 127 10.03 24.24 -12.81
CA GLY A 127 8.67 24.59 -12.48
C GLY A 127 8.38 24.47 -10.98
N LYS A 128 7.14 24.73 -10.57
CA LYS A 128 6.73 24.60 -9.16
C LYS A 128 6.47 23.13 -8.84
N SER A 129 7.35 22.51 -8.04
CA SER A 129 7.10 21.15 -7.56
C SER A 129 5.78 21.06 -6.79
N PHE A 130 4.94 20.10 -7.13
CA PHE A 130 3.73 19.75 -6.41
C PHE A 130 3.94 18.43 -5.66
N SER A 131 3.37 18.30 -4.47
CA SER A 131 3.38 17.04 -3.74
C SER A 131 2.05 16.81 -3.07
N PHE A 132 1.60 15.57 -3.00
CA PHE A 132 0.40 15.19 -2.29
C PHE A 132 0.64 14.04 -1.32
N LYS A 133 -0.25 13.95 -0.34
CA LYS A 133 -0.44 12.76 0.49
C LYS A 133 -1.93 12.51 0.70
N THR A 134 -2.32 11.29 0.98
CA THR A 134 -3.66 11.03 1.55
C THR A 134 -3.62 11.23 3.07
N GLU A 135 -4.78 11.37 3.69
CA GLU A 135 -4.92 11.04 5.11
C GLU A 135 -4.56 9.56 5.32
N PRO A 136 -3.98 9.19 6.48
CA PRO A 136 -3.68 7.79 6.75
C PRO A 136 -4.96 6.96 6.89
N LYS A 137 -5.09 5.88 6.11
CA LYS A 137 -6.11 4.85 6.34
C LYS A 137 -5.55 3.81 7.33
N ILE A 138 -6.18 3.74 8.50
CA ILE A 138 -5.75 2.88 9.62
C ILE A 138 -6.56 1.60 9.61
N ILE A 139 -5.90 0.45 9.54
CA ILE A 139 -6.54 -0.87 9.59
C ILE A 139 -5.91 -1.68 10.70
N THR A 140 -6.74 -2.20 11.60
CA THR A 140 -6.31 -3.08 12.70
C THR A 140 -6.77 -4.51 12.42
N ILE A 141 -5.87 -5.46 12.64
CA ILE A 141 -6.17 -6.89 12.63
C ILE A 141 -5.93 -7.41 14.03
N LYS A 142 -7.02 -7.84 14.67
CA LYS A 142 -7.01 -8.47 15.99
C LYS A 142 -7.76 -9.79 15.93
N LYS A 143 -7.08 -10.85 15.53
CA LYS A 143 -7.65 -12.21 15.44
C LYS A 143 -6.57 -13.28 15.49
N GLN A 144 -7.00 -14.51 15.74
CA GLN A 144 -6.18 -15.68 15.48
C GLN A 144 -6.23 -16.03 13.99
N VAL A 145 -5.09 -16.36 13.41
CA VAL A 145 -4.95 -16.84 12.02
C VAL A 145 -4.22 -18.19 12.03
N ASN A 146 -4.48 -19.03 11.03
CA ASN A 146 -3.75 -20.29 10.90
C ASN A 146 -2.38 -20.07 10.24
N ASN A 147 -2.28 -19.08 9.34
CA ASN A 147 -1.04 -18.66 8.68
C ASN A 147 -0.98 -17.12 8.65
N LEU A 148 0.23 -16.56 8.69
CA LEU A 148 0.48 -15.13 8.49
C LEU A 148 0.05 -14.62 7.11
N ASP A 149 -0.02 -15.48 6.09
CA ASP A 149 -0.53 -15.11 4.76
C ASP A 149 -2.02 -14.70 4.79
N GLU A 150 -2.81 -15.19 5.77
CA GLU A 150 -4.19 -14.71 5.97
C GLU A 150 -4.27 -13.19 6.22
N ILE A 151 -3.19 -12.57 6.71
CA ILE A 151 -3.13 -11.12 6.96
C ILE A 151 -3.35 -10.34 5.66
N THR A 152 -2.83 -10.82 4.53
CA THR A 152 -2.96 -10.16 3.23
C THR A 152 -4.42 -10.07 2.79
N GLY A 153 -5.14 -11.20 2.80
CA GLY A 153 -6.58 -11.25 2.53
C GLY A 153 -7.42 -10.42 3.50
N LEU A 154 -7.08 -10.44 4.79
CA LEU A 154 -7.76 -9.60 5.80
C LEU A 154 -7.60 -8.11 5.51
N LEU A 155 -6.38 -7.66 5.20
CA LEU A 155 -6.12 -6.26 4.84
C LEU A 155 -6.87 -5.87 3.56
N LYS A 156 -6.90 -6.76 2.56
CA LYS A 156 -7.65 -6.55 1.31
C LYS A 156 -9.15 -6.37 1.59
N ASN A 157 -9.73 -7.23 2.42
CA ASN A 157 -11.13 -7.12 2.81
C ASN A 157 -11.42 -5.78 3.49
N ARG A 158 -10.58 -5.36 4.44
CA ARG A 158 -10.75 -4.07 5.14
C ARG A 158 -10.54 -2.84 4.24
N LEU A 159 -9.62 -2.89 3.28
CA LEU A 159 -9.44 -1.82 2.31
C LEU A 159 -10.67 -1.64 1.42
N ARG A 160 -11.26 -2.76 1.00
CA ARG A 160 -12.42 -2.84 0.08
C ARG A 160 -13.79 -2.86 0.77
N ASN A 161 -13.83 -2.82 2.11
CA ASN A 161 -15.06 -2.98 2.92
C ASN A 161 -15.83 -4.27 2.64
N ILE A 162 -15.12 -5.39 2.48
CA ILE A 162 -15.69 -6.73 2.31
C ILE A 162 -15.82 -7.39 3.69
N ASP A 163 -16.94 -8.06 3.96
CA ASP A 163 -17.13 -8.87 5.17
C ASP A 163 -16.26 -10.13 5.09
N ASP A 164 -15.42 -10.34 6.10
CA ASP A 164 -14.53 -11.50 6.25
C ASP A 164 -15.29 -12.85 6.20
N ASN A 165 -16.60 -12.86 6.50
CA ASN A 165 -17.43 -14.06 6.48
C ASN A 165 -18.19 -14.30 5.17
N SER A 166 -18.22 -13.30 4.27
CA SER A 166 -18.78 -13.46 2.93
C SER A 166 -17.98 -14.48 2.11
N GLU A 167 -18.54 -14.96 1.01
CA GLU A 167 -17.84 -15.85 0.08
C GLU A 167 -16.55 -15.18 -0.44
N GLU A 168 -16.65 -13.95 -0.97
CA GLU A 168 -15.50 -13.16 -1.42
C GLU A 168 -14.49 -12.92 -0.30
N GLY A 169 -14.97 -12.64 0.92
CA GLY A 169 -14.10 -12.39 2.08
C GLY A 169 -13.28 -13.61 2.49
N LYS A 170 -13.92 -14.79 2.52
CA LYS A 170 -13.25 -16.07 2.80
C LYS A 170 -12.28 -16.45 1.69
N ASP A 171 -12.64 -16.21 0.43
CA ASP A 171 -11.78 -16.49 -0.70
C ASP A 171 -10.54 -15.62 -0.70
N ASN A 172 -10.65 -14.32 -0.40
CA ASN A 172 -9.48 -13.45 -0.23
C ASN A 172 -8.53 -13.95 0.87
N ILE A 173 -9.07 -14.42 1.99
CA ILE A 173 -8.25 -14.93 3.12
C ILE A 173 -7.58 -16.27 2.78
N ARG A 174 -8.21 -17.08 1.91
CA ARG A 174 -7.68 -18.39 1.47
C ARG A 174 -6.72 -18.31 0.28
N ALA A 175 -6.93 -17.37 -0.64
CA ALA A 175 -6.20 -17.29 -1.91
C ALA A 175 -4.68 -17.10 -1.71
N ASP A 176 -4.28 -16.34 -0.69
CA ASP A 176 -2.86 -16.07 -0.41
C ASP A 176 -2.09 -17.29 0.16
N PHE A 177 -2.76 -18.42 0.44
CA PHE A 177 -2.09 -19.69 0.76
C PHE A 177 -1.48 -20.40 -0.45
N TYR A 178 -1.95 -20.12 -1.67
CA TYR A 178 -1.52 -20.83 -2.87
C TYR A 178 -0.40 -20.10 -3.63
N ASP A 179 -0.36 -18.76 -3.56
CA ASP A 179 0.67 -17.94 -4.23
C ASP A 179 2.02 -17.88 -3.47
N SER A 180 2.10 -18.46 -2.25
CA SER A 180 3.36 -18.63 -1.51
C SER A 180 4.14 -19.89 -1.91
N VAL A 181 3.63 -20.70 -2.85
CA VAL A 181 4.33 -21.84 -3.46
C VAL A 181 4.81 -21.48 -4.87
N VAL A 182 5.67 -20.47 -4.99
CA VAL A 182 6.54 -20.34 -6.17
C VAL A 182 7.97 -20.32 -5.66
N PHE A 183 8.65 -21.43 -5.97
CA PHE A 183 10.03 -21.79 -5.62
C PHE A 183 11.06 -20.72 -5.98
#